data_AF-A0AA38S0B3-F1
#
_entry.id   AF-A0AA38S0B3-F1
#
_cell.length_a   1.000
_cell.length_b   1.000
_cell.length_c   1.000
_cell.angle_alpha   90.00
_cell.angle_beta   90.00
_cell.angle_gamma   90.00
#
_symmetry.space_group_name_H-M   'P 1'
#
loop_
_entity.id
_entity.type
_entity.pdbx_description
1 polymer ?
#
loop_
_entity_poly.entity_id
_entity_poly.type
_entity_poly.pdbx_seq_one_letter_code
_entity_poly.pdbx_strand_id
1 'polypeptide(L)'
;MVDSAPDPVTRDKIPVEPLHKKIAYAAAAAALQGLLVAPAALIRNTKAYFSPPPTAPDLIKTYPVRPRLPVRIFFPKPSHSPQETPLLPTLFTIHGGGFVLGSPSDNDAWNQALAREQSALVVALNYAKAPLNPYPGPGRDVEALLLACLADTSLPIDPNRVAIGGWSAGGNLALAVARGREVRGRVGAVVAVYPVCDFSIPPSGKVGGRRRWKPELGGFRGRGTDYLAGLAPVFDWCYCPAGGDARDPGLSVGFVEAGELPRKVFVVGCELDMLAHEGWRLVSRLAGREVRGDVMGRRETAGKGELVLDDERFSWEVRREDGRWYRWLLVPDTVHGFDQDLGALTGDRETLEDARIKTEKTRRIIGEWLRQGVFGK
;
A
#
# COMPACT_ATOMS: atom_id res chain seq x y z
N MET A 1 7.85 3.52 34.16
CA MET A 1 7.66 2.08 33.86
C MET A 1 6.93 2.02 32.54
N VAL A 2 7.56 1.47 31.49
CA VAL A 2 6.91 1.31 30.18
C VAL A 2 6.06 0.05 30.32
N ASP A 3 4.73 0.18 30.31
CA ASP A 3 3.83 -0.95 30.14
C ASP A 3 4.16 -1.60 28.79
N SER A 4 4.95 -2.67 28.81
CA SER A 4 5.14 -3.53 27.64
C SER A 4 3.80 -4.21 27.35
N ALA A 5 3.29 -4.05 26.13
CA ALA A 5 2.10 -4.79 25.74
C ALA A 5 2.48 -6.28 25.64
N PRO A 6 1.62 -7.21 26.10
CA PRO A 6 1.89 -8.63 25.94
C PRO A 6 2.13 -8.96 24.46
N ASP A 7 2.97 -9.95 24.21
CA ASP A 7 3.14 -10.47 22.85
C ASP A 7 1.79 -10.93 22.30
N PRO A 8 1.46 -10.58 21.05
CA PRO A 8 0.18 -10.95 20.50
C PRO A 8 0.13 -12.47 20.34
N VAL A 9 -1.04 -13.04 20.58
CA VAL A 9 -1.27 -14.45 20.25
C VAL A 9 -1.06 -14.61 18.75
N THR A 10 -0.09 -15.44 18.37
CA THR A 10 0.16 -15.78 16.97
C THR A 10 -0.53 -17.10 16.60
N ARG A 11 -0.80 -17.29 15.31
CA ARG A 11 -1.37 -18.53 14.75
C ARG A 11 -0.48 -19.03 13.60
N ASP A 12 -0.26 -20.34 13.55
CA ASP A 12 0.48 -20.95 12.44
C ASP A 12 -0.40 -21.18 11.21
N LYS A 13 -1.73 -21.30 11.42
CA LYS A 13 -2.71 -21.54 10.35
C LYS A 13 -3.79 -20.47 10.33
N ILE A 14 -4.26 -20.16 9.12
CA ILE A 14 -5.45 -19.33 8.92
C ILE A 14 -6.67 -20.10 9.45
N PRO A 15 -7.52 -19.48 10.29
CA PRO A 15 -8.61 -20.19 10.94
C PRO A 15 -9.68 -20.62 9.93
N VAL A 16 -10.27 -21.79 10.18
CA VAL A 16 -11.49 -22.21 9.50
C VAL A 16 -12.68 -21.69 10.31
N GLU A 17 -13.29 -20.60 9.86
CA GLU A 17 -14.40 -19.99 10.58
C GLU A 17 -15.66 -20.88 10.57
N PRO A 18 -16.45 -20.90 11.66
CA PRO A 18 -17.73 -21.59 11.70
C PRO A 18 -18.73 -21.02 10.70
N LEU A 19 -19.73 -21.82 10.31
CA LEU A 19 -20.69 -21.48 9.25
C LEU A 19 -21.39 -20.13 9.49
N HIS A 20 -21.82 -19.83 10.72
CA HIS A 20 -22.50 -18.57 11.03
C HIS A 20 -21.62 -17.34 10.76
N LYS A 21 -20.31 -17.42 11.05
CA LYS A 21 -19.36 -16.35 10.71
C LYS A 21 -19.07 -16.27 9.22
N LYS A 22 -18.94 -17.41 8.53
CA LYS A 22 -18.81 -17.43 7.07
C LYS A 22 -19.96 -16.71 6.38
N ILE A 23 -21.20 -16.97 6.83
CA ILE A 23 -22.39 -16.29 6.33
C ILE A 23 -22.33 -14.79 6.65
N ALA A 24 -21.99 -14.43 7.89
CA ALA A 24 -21.89 -13.02 8.31
C ALA A 24 -20.82 -12.24 7.51
N TYR A 25 -19.63 -12.81 7.31
CA TYR A 25 -18.55 -12.20 6.54
C TYR A 25 -18.86 -12.12 5.05
N ALA A 26 -19.47 -13.15 4.47
CA ALA A 26 -19.94 -13.12 3.08
C ALA A 26 -20.99 -12.01 2.88
N ALA A 27 -21.97 -11.91 3.79
CA ALA A 27 -22.98 -10.86 3.74
C ALA A 27 -22.37 -9.46 3.90
N ALA A 28 -21.43 -9.28 4.84
CA ALA A 28 -20.72 -8.02 5.02
C ALA A 28 -19.90 -7.63 3.79
N ALA A 29 -19.14 -8.56 3.20
CA ALA A 29 -18.37 -8.32 1.99
C ALA A 29 -19.27 -7.96 0.80
N ALA A 30 -20.36 -8.70 0.59
CA ALA A 30 -21.34 -8.41 -0.45
C ALA A 30 -22.01 -7.04 -0.25
N ALA A 31 -22.33 -6.67 0.98
CA ALA A 31 -22.88 -5.34 1.30
C ALA A 31 -21.87 -4.22 1.01
N LEU A 32 -20.62 -4.37 1.43
CA LEU A 32 -19.56 -3.40 1.14
C LEU A 32 -19.35 -3.23 -0.37
N GLN A 33 -19.27 -4.33 -1.13
CA GLN A 33 -19.06 -4.30 -2.57
C GLN A 33 -20.30 -3.79 -3.33
N GLY A 34 -21.49 -4.27 -2.99
CA GLY A 34 -22.72 -4.02 -3.73
C GLY A 34 -23.44 -2.73 -3.37
N LEU A 35 -23.39 -2.31 -2.09
CA LEU A 35 -24.13 -1.14 -1.61
C LEU A 35 -23.27 0.12 -1.50
N LEU A 36 -21.95 -0.02 -1.29
CA LEU A 36 -21.05 1.13 -1.20
C LEU A 36 -20.20 1.27 -2.46
N VAL A 37 -19.43 0.24 -2.82
CA VAL A 37 -18.44 0.35 -3.90
C VAL A 37 -19.09 0.44 -5.28
N ALA A 38 -20.03 -0.44 -5.63
CA ALA A 38 -20.63 -0.44 -6.96
C ALA A 38 -21.39 0.86 -7.29
N PRO A 39 -22.24 1.42 -6.39
CA PRO A 39 -22.88 2.70 -6.65
C PRO A 39 -21.89 3.87 -6.74
N ALA A 40 -20.90 3.91 -5.84
CA ALA A 40 -19.85 4.95 -5.88
C ALA A 40 -19.03 4.87 -7.18
N ALA A 41 -18.68 3.65 -7.62
CA ALA A 41 -17.98 3.43 -8.87
C ALA A 41 -18.84 3.83 -10.08
N LEU A 42 -20.15 3.53 -10.07
CA LEU A 42 -21.07 3.96 -11.13
C LEU A 42 -21.09 5.49 -11.22
N ILE A 43 -21.35 6.18 -10.11
CA ILE A 43 -21.38 7.66 -10.07
C ILE A 43 -20.06 8.25 -10.57
N ARG A 44 -18.93 7.73 -10.07
CA ARG A 44 -17.59 8.18 -10.47
C ARG A 44 -17.33 7.96 -11.96
N ASN A 45 -17.64 6.78 -12.48
CA ASN A 45 -17.41 6.43 -13.88
C ASN A 45 -18.32 7.24 -14.82
N THR A 46 -19.59 7.43 -14.46
CA THR A 46 -20.52 8.30 -15.20
C THR A 46 -20.01 9.74 -15.21
N LYS A 47 -19.59 10.27 -14.06
CA LYS A 47 -19.01 11.63 -13.98
C LYS A 47 -17.76 11.75 -14.84
N ALA A 48 -16.84 10.79 -14.76
CA ALA A 48 -15.60 10.78 -15.53
C ALA A 48 -15.84 10.64 -17.05
N TYR A 49 -16.92 9.96 -17.46
CA TYR A 49 -17.31 9.85 -18.86
C TYR A 49 -17.72 11.22 -19.45
N PHE A 50 -18.53 12.00 -18.73
CA PHE A 50 -18.99 13.31 -19.18
C PHE A 50 -17.99 14.44 -18.92
N SER A 51 -17.18 14.31 -17.86
CA SER A 51 -16.21 15.31 -17.45
C SER A 51 -15.04 14.63 -16.76
N PRO A 52 -14.05 14.15 -17.54
CA PRO A 52 -12.86 13.50 -17.00
C PRO A 52 -12.19 14.42 -15.97
N PRO A 53 -11.82 13.91 -14.78
CA PRO A 53 -11.12 14.71 -13.80
C PRO A 53 -9.76 15.16 -14.37
N PRO A 54 -9.23 16.32 -13.94
CA PRO A 54 -7.88 16.77 -14.36
C PRO A 54 -6.77 15.77 -14.02
N THR A 55 -7.04 14.87 -13.07
CA THR A 55 -6.16 13.81 -12.60
C THR A 55 -6.34 12.47 -13.32
N ALA A 56 -7.17 12.40 -14.37
CA ALA A 56 -7.37 11.18 -15.15
C ALA A 56 -6.06 10.68 -15.76
N PRO A 57 -5.93 9.36 -16.01
CA PRO A 57 -4.78 8.81 -16.73
C PRO A 57 -4.77 9.28 -18.17
N ASP A 58 -3.56 9.39 -18.71
CA ASP A 58 -3.34 9.74 -20.11
C ASP A 58 -3.70 8.58 -21.04
N LEU A 59 -3.52 7.33 -20.57
CA LEU A 59 -3.86 6.12 -21.32
C LEU A 59 -4.46 5.06 -20.39
N ILE A 60 -5.52 4.39 -20.84
CA ILE A 60 -6.05 3.17 -20.23
C ILE A 60 -5.81 2.04 -21.22
N LYS A 61 -5.12 0.99 -20.77
CA LYS A 61 -4.78 -0.17 -21.61
C LYS A 61 -5.24 -1.47 -20.96
N THR A 62 -5.64 -2.44 -21.78
CA THR A 62 -5.93 -3.81 -21.36
C THR A 62 -4.97 -4.76 -22.05
N TYR A 63 -4.68 -5.89 -21.40
CA TYR A 63 -3.81 -6.93 -21.93
C TYR A 63 -4.56 -8.25 -22.06
N PRO A 64 -4.30 -9.07 -23.10
CA PRO A 64 -4.96 -10.36 -23.28
C PRO A 64 -4.82 -11.31 -22.09
N VAL A 65 -3.72 -11.21 -21.33
CA VAL A 65 -3.49 -12.03 -20.13
C VAL A 65 -4.52 -11.77 -19.03
N ARG A 66 -5.09 -10.56 -18.96
CA ARG A 66 -6.09 -10.11 -17.98
C ARG A 66 -7.01 -9.04 -18.59
N PRO A 67 -7.91 -9.43 -19.51
CA PRO A 67 -8.66 -8.47 -20.33
C PRO A 67 -9.68 -7.64 -19.53
N ARG A 68 -10.04 -8.08 -18.33
CA ARG A 68 -10.99 -7.40 -17.42
C ARG A 68 -10.31 -6.52 -16.36
N LEU A 69 -8.98 -6.43 -16.37
CA LEU A 69 -8.21 -5.67 -15.39
C LEU A 69 -7.42 -4.57 -16.13
N PRO A 70 -8.07 -3.46 -16.52
CA PRO A 70 -7.39 -2.38 -17.20
C PRO A 70 -6.32 -1.76 -16.30
N VAL A 71 -5.19 -1.39 -16.90
CA VAL A 71 -4.13 -0.59 -16.27
C VAL A 71 -4.30 0.87 -16.65
N ARG A 72 -3.92 1.77 -15.74
CA ARG A 72 -4.00 3.23 -15.94
C ARG A 72 -2.58 3.78 -16.02
N ILE A 73 -2.28 4.55 -17.05
CA ILE A 73 -0.91 4.97 -17.38
C ILE A 73 -0.85 6.50 -17.37
N PHE A 74 0.16 7.02 -16.67
CA PHE A 74 0.43 8.44 -16.50
C PHE A 74 1.82 8.77 -17.02
N PHE A 75 1.89 9.70 -17.96
CA PHE A 75 3.13 10.20 -18.52
C PHE A 75 3.61 11.46 -17.77
N PRO A 76 4.93 11.72 -17.73
CA PRO A 76 5.49 12.87 -17.01
C PRO A 76 5.11 14.22 -17.62
N LYS A 77 4.87 14.24 -18.94
CA LYS A 77 4.29 15.35 -19.69
C LYS A 77 3.19 14.76 -20.56
N PRO A 78 2.15 15.53 -20.94
CA PRO A 78 1.24 15.13 -22.01
C PRO A 78 2.08 14.98 -23.29
N SER A 79 2.49 13.76 -23.61
CA SER A 79 3.27 13.45 -24.80
C SER A 79 2.29 13.22 -25.94
N HIS A 80 2.43 13.98 -27.02
CA HIS A 80 1.63 13.83 -28.23
C HIS A 80 2.14 12.69 -29.14
N SER A 81 3.20 11.95 -28.76
CA SER A 81 3.68 10.77 -29.52
C SER A 81 4.54 9.81 -28.68
N PRO A 82 4.13 8.54 -28.51
CA PRO A 82 4.93 7.50 -27.84
C PRO A 82 6.27 7.19 -28.53
N GLN A 83 6.39 7.47 -29.83
CA GLN A 83 7.52 7.03 -30.67
C GLN A 83 8.77 7.93 -30.57
N GLU A 84 8.66 9.11 -29.97
CA GLU A 84 9.79 10.04 -29.75
C GLU A 84 10.17 10.19 -28.27
N THR A 85 9.52 9.45 -27.37
CA THR A 85 9.76 9.57 -25.93
C THR A 85 10.97 8.70 -25.53
N PRO A 86 12.05 9.27 -24.95
CA PRO A 86 13.16 8.47 -24.44
C PRO A 86 12.67 7.50 -23.36
N LEU A 87 13.34 6.35 -23.19
CA LEU A 87 12.99 5.38 -22.15
C LEU A 87 12.96 6.06 -20.77
N LEU A 88 11.86 5.85 -20.05
CA LEU A 88 11.51 6.50 -18.79
C LEU A 88 11.70 5.53 -17.61
N PRO A 89 12.18 6.04 -16.46
CA PRO A 89 12.03 5.32 -15.22
C PRO A 89 10.54 5.09 -14.95
N THR A 90 10.19 3.95 -14.35
CA THR A 90 8.79 3.53 -14.22
C THR A 90 8.45 3.08 -12.80
N LEU A 91 7.35 3.59 -12.24
CA LEU A 91 6.72 3.05 -11.04
C LEU A 91 5.43 2.31 -11.41
N PHE A 92 5.37 1.02 -11.08
CA PHE A 92 4.11 0.30 -11.03
C PHE A 92 3.44 0.55 -9.69
N THR A 93 2.17 0.98 -9.67
CA THR A 93 1.41 1.22 -8.43
C THR A 93 0.26 0.24 -8.26
N ILE A 94 0.00 -0.17 -7.01
CA ILE A 94 -1.07 -1.10 -6.66
C ILE A 94 -1.94 -0.46 -5.57
N HIS A 95 -3.22 -0.33 -5.87
CA HIS A 95 -4.18 0.30 -4.96
C HIS A 95 -4.52 -0.60 -3.75
N GLY A 96 -4.95 0.03 -2.65
CA GLY A 96 -5.39 -0.66 -1.43
C GLY A 96 -6.83 -1.15 -1.48
N GLY A 97 -7.43 -1.40 -0.31
CA GLY A 97 -8.83 -1.85 -0.19
C GLY A 97 -9.00 -3.23 0.44
N GLY A 98 -8.06 -3.69 1.25
CA GLY A 98 -8.19 -4.96 1.98
C GLY A 98 -8.37 -6.17 1.08
N PHE A 99 -7.84 -6.14 -0.15
CA PHE A 99 -7.99 -7.16 -1.21
C PHE A 99 -9.42 -7.39 -1.74
N VAL A 100 -10.43 -6.79 -1.08
CA VAL A 100 -11.86 -6.97 -1.32
C VAL A 100 -12.47 -5.76 -2.03
N LEU A 101 -11.92 -4.57 -1.80
CA LEU A 101 -12.41 -3.28 -2.28
C LEU A 101 -11.33 -2.55 -3.09
N GLY A 102 -11.65 -1.33 -3.52
CA GLY A 102 -10.73 -0.41 -4.18
C GLY A 102 -10.62 -0.60 -5.68
N SER A 103 -10.04 0.41 -6.33
CA SER A 103 -9.84 0.50 -7.77
C SER A 103 -8.49 1.18 -8.07
N PRO A 104 -7.83 0.88 -9.20
CA PRO A 104 -6.62 1.61 -9.61
C PRO A 104 -6.84 3.13 -9.73
N SER A 105 -8.09 3.57 -9.92
CA SER A 105 -8.45 4.99 -9.96
C SER A 105 -8.29 5.73 -8.63
N ASP A 106 -8.24 5.00 -7.51
CA ASP A 106 -8.23 5.61 -6.16
C ASP A 106 -6.94 6.41 -5.92
N ASN A 107 -5.87 6.11 -6.64
CA ASN A 107 -4.58 6.80 -6.54
C ASN A 107 -4.25 7.68 -7.75
N ASP A 108 -5.20 7.96 -8.64
CA ASP A 108 -4.97 8.74 -9.88
C ASP A 108 -4.27 10.08 -9.64
N ALA A 109 -4.74 10.86 -8.64
CA ALA A 109 -4.14 12.16 -8.30
C ALA A 109 -2.69 12.02 -7.82
N TRP A 110 -2.41 10.99 -7.02
CA TRP A 110 -1.06 10.70 -6.53
C TRP A 110 -0.14 10.25 -7.67
N ASN A 111 -0.63 9.32 -8.51
CA ASN A 111 0.09 8.76 -9.65
C ASN A 111 0.47 9.83 -10.67
N GLN A 112 -0.49 10.69 -11.05
CA GLN A 112 -0.25 11.81 -11.96
C GLN A 112 0.79 12.78 -11.38
N ALA A 113 0.66 13.13 -10.10
CA ALA A 113 1.59 14.06 -9.48
C ALA A 113 3.02 13.50 -9.43
N LEU A 114 3.18 12.22 -9.07
CA LEU A 114 4.50 11.58 -9.05
C LEU A 114 5.10 11.49 -10.47
N ALA A 115 4.30 11.10 -11.48
CA ALA A 115 4.76 11.02 -12.86
C ALA A 115 5.39 12.35 -13.31
N ARG A 116 4.70 13.46 -13.04
CA ARG A 116 5.17 14.83 -13.35
C ARG A 116 6.39 15.22 -12.53
N GLU A 117 6.35 15.05 -11.21
CA GLU A 117 7.43 15.48 -10.30
C GLU A 117 8.74 14.71 -10.50
N GLN A 118 8.66 13.42 -10.85
CA GLN A 118 9.82 12.54 -11.02
C GLN A 118 10.22 12.33 -12.47
N SER A 119 9.52 12.95 -13.43
CA SER A 119 9.72 12.71 -14.86
C SER A 119 9.73 11.20 -15.19
N ALA A 120 8.79 10.47 -14.60
CA ALA A 120 8.68 9.02 -14.65
C ALA A 120 7.35 8.59 -15.26
N LEU A 121 7.32 7.40 -15.84
CA LEU A 121 6.07 6.72 -16.18
C LEU A 121 5.47 6.13 -14.90
N VAL A 122 4.17 6.30 -14.68
CA VAL A 122 3.46 5.60 -13.60
C VAL A 122 2.39 4.71 -14.20
N VAL A 123 2.38 3.44 -13.83
CA VAL A 123 1.42 2.44 -14.33
C VAL A 123 0.67 1.86 -13.14
N ALA A 124 -0.58 2.28 -12.96
CA ALA A 124 -1.45 1.75 -11.92
C ALA A 124 -2.07 0.41 -12.36
N LEU A 125 -1.67 -0.64 -11.67
CA LEU A 125 -2.11 -2.02 -11.90
C LEU A 125 -3.44 -2.29 -11.19
N ASN A 126 -4.22 -3.20 -11.77
CA ASN A 126 -5.49 -3.65 -11.22
C ASN A 126 -5.41 -5.15 -10.88
N TYR A 127 -6.27 -5.61 -9.98
CA TYR A 127 -6.34 -7.01 -9.58
C TYR A 127 -7.78 -7.43 -9.28
N ALA A 128 -8.11 -8.69 -9.49
CA ALA A 128 -9.42 -9.20 -9.15
C ALA A 128 -9.63 -9.24 -7.63
N LYS A 129 -10.87 -9.06 -7.16
CA LYS A 129 -11.15 -8.91 -5.72
C LYS A 129 -11.54 -10.23 -5.06
N ALA A 130 -11.10 -10.39 -3.82
CA ALA A 130 -11.65 -11.36 -2.88
C ALA A 130 -13.10 -10.99 -2.52
N PRO A 131 -13.95 -11.94 -2.09
CA PRO A 131 -13.67 -13.37 -1.89
C PRO A 131 -13.70 -14.23 -3.17
N LEU A 132 -14.13 -13.69 -4.31
CA LEU A 132 -14.20 -14.46 -5.57
C LEU A 132 -12.81 -14.84 -6.10
N ASN A 133 -11.80 -14.04 -5.79
CA ASN A 133 -10.40 -14.28 -6.15
C ASN A 133 -9.54 -14.11 -4.89
N PRO A 134 -9.50 -15.11 -3.99
CA PRO A 134 -8.69 -15.06 -2.77
C PRO A 134 -7.20 -15.24 -3.10
N TYR A 135 -6.32 -15.22 -2.10
CA TYR A 135 -4.91 -15.55 -2.24
C TYR A 135 -4.71 -16.91 -2.94
N PRO A 136 -3.78 -17.03 -3.91
CA PRO A 136 -2.82 -16.03 -4.40
C PRO A 136 -3.31 -15.23 -5.64
N GLY A 137 -4.61 -15.29 -5.98
CA GLY A 137 -5.19 -14.72 -7.20
C GLY A 137 -4.79 -13.27 -7.49
N PRO A 138 -5.03 -12.32 -6.58
CA PRO A 138 -4.68 -10.91 -6.79
C PRO A 138 -3.20 -10.69 -7.10
N GLY A 139 -2.29 -11.43 -6.45
CA GLY A 139 -0.85 -11.35 -6.71
C GLY A 139 -0.49 -11.84 -8.11
N ARG A 140 -1.11 -12.94 -8.56
CA ARG A 140 -0.93 -13.47 -9.93
C ARG A 140 -1.44 -12.50 -11.01
N ASP A 141 -2.50 -11.75 -10.71
CA ASP A 141 -3.02 -10.72 -11.62
C ASP A 141 -2.03 -9.56 -11.77
N VAL A 142 -1.52 -9.05 -10.64
CA VAL A 142 -0.51 -7.99 -10.62
C VAL A 142 0.76 -8.44 -11.35
N GLU A 143 1.28 -9.64 -11.07
CA GLU A 143 2.45 -10.19 -11.74
C GLU A 143 2.25 -10.26 -13.25
N ALA A 144 1.13 -10.84 -13.71
CA ALA A 144 0.83 -10.97 -15.13
C ALA A 144 0.73 -9.62 -15.85
N LEU A 145 0.08 -8.62 -15.22
CA LEU A 145 -0.04 -7.28 -15.80
C LEU A 145 1.28 -6.52 -15.79
N LEU A 146 2.09 -6.63 -14.73
CA LEU A 146 3.42 -6.02 -14.67
C LEU A 146 4.30 -6.56 -15.80
N LEU A 147 4.36 -7.88 -15.95
CA LEU A 147 5.16 -8.53 -17.01
C LEU A 147 4.65 -8.15 -18.40
N ALA A 148 3.33 -8.07 -18.60
CA ALA A 148 2.75 -7.63 -19.85
C ALA A 148 3.13 -6.17 -20.19
N CYS A 149 3.14 -5.27 -19.21
CA CYS A 149 3.59 -3.90 -19.40
C CYS A 149 5.09 -3.83 -19.72
N LEU A 150 5.94 -4.62 -19.05
CA LEU A 150 7.38 -4.65 -19.33
C LEU A 150 7.71 -5.19 -20.73
N ALA A 151 6.88 -6.08 -21.27
CA ALA A 151 7.04 -6.62 -22.62
C ALA A 151 6.44 -5.70 -23.71
N ASP A 152 5.71 -4.66 -23.32
CA ASP A 152 4.96 -3.80 -24.23
C ASP A 152 5.84 -2.68 -24.78
N THR A 153 6.36 -2.88 -25.99
CA THR A 153 7.25 -1.94 -26.67
C THR A 153 6.59 -0.61 -27.04
N SER A 154 5.26 -0.48 -26.91
CA SER A 154 4.58 0.82 -27.09
C SER A 154 4.67 1.71 -25.85
N LEU A 155 5.11 1.17 -24.70
CA LEU A 155 5.39 1.95 -23.50
C LEU A 155 6.89 2.27 -23.43
N PRO A 156 7.27 3.53 -23.15
CA PRO A 156 8.67 3.92 -23.07
C PRO A 156 9.27 3.53 -21.71
N ILE A 157 9.21 2.26 -21.33
CA ILE A 157 9.72 1.78 -20.04
C ILE A 157 11.21 1.47 -20.18
N ASP A 158 12.05 2.08 -19.35
CA ASP A 158 13.42 1.64 -19.17
C ASP A 158 13.46 0.39 -18.26
N PRO A 159 13.82 -0.80 -18.78
CA PRO A 159 13.79 -2.04 -18.00
C PRO A 159 14.78 -2.06 -16.84
N ASN A 160 15.77 -1.16 -16.82
CA ASN A 160 16.75 -1.07 -15.74
C ASN A 160 16.34 -0.11 -14.61
N ARG A 161 15.25 0.66 -14.80
CA ARG A 161 14.81 1.72 -13.88
C ARG A 161 13.36 1.53 -13.46
N VAL A 162 13.04 0.32 -13.01
CA VAL A 162 11.68 -0.08 -12.62
C VAL A 162 11.54 -0.22 -11.11
N ALA A 163 10.49 0.36 -10.56
CA ALA A 163 10.05 0.17 -9.19
C ALA A 163 8.60 -0.34 -9.15
N ILE A 164 8.22 -0.95 -8.03
CA ILE A 164 6.85 -1.29 -7.71
C ILE A 164 6.48 -0.68 -6.36
N GLY A 165 5.23 -0.25 -6.20
CA GLY A 165 4.74 0.22 -4.93
C GLY A 165 3.25 0.01 -4.76
N GLY A 166 2.77 0.16 -3.53
CA GLY A 166 1.36 0.01 -3.26
C GLY A 166 0.97 0.43 -1.86
N TRP A 167 -0.35 0.55 -1.66
CA TRP A 167 -0.97 1.04 -0.43
C TRP A 167 -1.76 -0.05 0.27
N SER A 168 -1.61 -0.22 1.58
CA SER A 168 -2.37 -1.19 2.37
C SER A 168 -2.24 -2.61 1.80
N ALA A 169 -3.34 -3.25 1.38
CA ALA A 169 -3.33 -4.49 0.62
C ALA A 169 -2.46 -4.44 -0.65
N GLY A 170 -2.42 -3.31 -1.35
CA GLY A 170 -1.51 -3.12 -2.49
C GLY A 170 -0.04 -3.08 -2.09
N GLY A 171 0.29 -2.61 -0.88
CA GLY A 171 1.65 -2.64 -0.33
C GLY A 171 2.10 -4.07 -0.03
N ASN A 172 1.18 -4.90 0.49
CA ASN A 172 1.37 -6.35 0.60
C ASN A 172 1.66 -6.98 -0.77
N LEU A 173 0.78 -6.74 -1.76
CA LEU A 173 0.94 -7.29 -3.11
C LEU A 173 2.25 -6.82 -3.77
N ALA A 174 2.66 -5.57 -3.58
CA ALA A 174 3.92 -5.05 -4.12
C ALA A 174 5.13 -5.85 -3.58
N LEU A 175 5.16 -6.10 -2.27
CA LEU A 175 6.20 -6.91 -1.62
C LEU A 175 6.14 -8.38 -2.05
N ALA A 176 4.94 -8.97 -2.10
CA ALA A 176 4.75 -10.37 -2.47
C ALA A 176 5.16 -10.64 -3.93
N VAL A 177 4.71 -9.80 -4.87
CA VAL A 177 5.01 -9.93 -6.30
C VAL A 177 6.47 -9.67 -6.60
N ALA A 178 7.11 -8.72 -5.90
CA ALA A 178 8.54 -8.43 -6.10
C ALA A 178 9.48 -9.61 -5.79
N ARG A 179 9.00 -10.61 -5.02
CA ARG A 179 9.71 -11.86 -4.74
C ARG A 179 9.56 -12.91 -5.83
N GLY A 180 8.53 -12.77 -6.66
CA GLY A 180 8.20 -13.71 -7.73
C GLY A 180 9.39 -13.91 -8.66
N ARG A 181 9.66 -15.16 -9.04
CA ARG A 181 10.83 -15.54 -9.85
C ARG A 181 10.93 -14.75 -11.15
N GLU A 182 9.80 -14.50 -11.82
CA GLU A 182 9.75 -13.78 -13.10
C GLU A 182 9.95 -12.27 -12.96
N VAL A 183 9.64 -11.72 -11.77
CA VAL A 183 9.75 -10.28 -11.44
C VAL A 183 11.12 -9.95 -10.85
N ARG A 184 11.72 -10.90 -10.14
CA ARG A 184 13.04 -10.75 -9.53
C ARG A 184 14.09 -10.42 -10.60
N GLY A 185 14.85 -9.34 -10.35
CA GLY A 185 15.85 -8.83 -11.30
C GLY A 185 15.28 -7.84 -12.34
N ARG A 186 13.95 -7.74 -12.49
CA ARG A 186 13.30 -6.71 -13.32
C ARG A 186 12.87 -5.49 -12.53
N VAL A 187 12.60 -5.66 -11.24
CA VAL A 187 12.22 -4.58 -10.32
C VAL A 187 13.39 -4.26 -9.39
N GLY A 188 13.85 -3.01 -9.39
CA GLY A 188 14.99 -2.54 -8.60
C GLY A 188 14.63 -1.99 -7.22
N ALA A 189 13.36 -1.63 -6.98
CA ALA A 189 12.90 -1.07 -5.71
C ALA A 189 11.43 -1.40 -5.39
N VAL A 190 11.10 -1.49 -4.10
CA VAL A 190 9.73 -1.59 -3.57
C VAL A 190 9.40 -0.41 -2.66
N VAL A 191 8.24 0.21 -2.85
CA VAL A 191 7.66 1.20 -1.93
C VAL A 191 6.35 0.67 -1.36
N ALA A 192 6.33 0.30 -0.08
CA ALA A 192 5.15 -0.25 0.59
C ALA A 192 4.58 0.79 1.57
N VAL A 193 3.40 1.31 1.27
CA VAL A 193 2.73 2.35 2.06
C VAL A 193 1.67 1.70 2.95
N TYR A 194 1.86 1.81 4.27
CA TYR A 194 1.15 1.17 5.37
C TYR A 194 0.69 -0.28 5.06
N PRO A 195 1.64 -1.16 4.67
CA PRO A 195 1.32 -2.47 4.14
C PRO A 195 0.73 -3.42 5.19
N VAL A 196 -0.19 -4.29 4.75
CA VAL A 196 -0.55 -5.48 5.52
C VAL A 196 0.61 -6.47 5.47
N CYS A 197 1.18 -6.85 6.60
CA CYS A 197 2.41 -7.66 6.67
C CYS A 197 2.24 -9.02 7.32
N ASP A 198 1.38 -9.17 8.33
CA ASP A 198 1.36 -10.39 9.13
C ASP A 198 -0.05 -10.90 9.40
N PHE A 199 -0.46 -11.97 8.72
CA PHE A 199 -1.72 -12.68 8.97
C PHE A 199 -1.60 -13.75 10.05
N SER A 200 -0.41 -14.01 10.61
CA SER A 200 -0.24 -14.84 11.81
C SER A 200 -0.68 -14.11 13.07
N ILE A 201 -0.81 -12.78 13.04
CA ILE A 201 -1.40 -11.98 14.13
C ILE A 201 -2.84 -11.64 13.77
N PRO A 202 -3.84 -12.06 14.56
CA PRO A 202 -5.23 -11.69 14.31
C PRO A 202 -5.43 -10.17 14.49
N PRO A 203 -6.43 -9.55 13.83
CA PRO A 203 -6.67 -8.11 13.93
C PRO A 203 -6.75 -7.57 15.37
N SER A 204 -7.34 -8.32 16.30
CA SER A 204 -7.41 -7.95 17.72
C SER A 204 -6.04 -7.83 18.40
N GLY A 205 -5.06 -8.64 17.98
CA GLY A 205 -3.68 -8.58 18.48
C GLY A 205 -2.89 -7.39 17.94
N LYS A 206 -3.36 -6.73 16.87
CA LYS A 206 -2.70 -5.55 16.27
C LYS A 206 -3.13 -4.25 16.94
N VAL A 207 -4.27 -4.23 17.62
CA VAL A 207 -4.77 -3.04 18.34
C VAL A 207 -4.34 -2.99 19.80
N GLY A 208 -4.26 -4.14 20.49
CA GLY A 208 -4.09 -4.26 21.94
C GLY A 208 -2.71 -3.83 22.45
N GLY A 209 -2.50 -2.51 22.59
CA GLY A 209 -1.27 -1.94 23.16
C GLY A 209 -0.12 -1.80 22.18
N ARG A 210 -0.35 -1.92 20.86
CA ARG A 210 0.68 -1.70 19.81
C ARG A 210 0.39 -0.49 18.92
N ARG A 211 -0.89 -0.20 18.74
CA ARG A 211 -1.35 1.02 18.07
C ARG A 211 -1.23 2.21 19.03
N ARG A 212 -0.68 3.33 18.56
CA ARG A 212 -0.73 4.60 19.29
C ARG A 212 -2.12 5.22 19.18
N TRP A 213 -2.58 5.83 20.26
CA TRP A 213 -3.81 6.61 20.31
C TRP A 213 -3.54 7.93 21.01
N LYS A 214 -4.13 9.01 20.46
CA LYS A 214 -3.95 10.41 20.88
C LYS A 214 -5.32 11.10 21.01
N PRO A 215 -6.01 11.01 22.17
CA PRO A 215 -7.33 11.61 22.37
C PRO A 215 -7.39 13.11 22.09
N GLU A 216 -6.29 13.82 22.33
CA GLU A 216 -6.13 15.27 22.16
C GLU A 216 -6.32 15.74 20.71
N LEU A 217 -6.16 14.86 19.71
CA LEU A 217 -6.47 15.17 18.31
C LEU A 217 -7.99 15.30 18.07
N GLY A 218 -8.83 14.75 18.95
CA GLY A 218 -10.27 14.72 18.79
C GLY A 218 -10.76 14.03 17.51
N GLY A 219 -12.07 14.13 17.26
CA GLY A 219 -12.68 13.74 15.99
C GLY A 219 -12.42 12.28 15.57
N PHE A 220 -12.10 12.11 14.28
CA PHE A 220 -11.89 10.78 13.67
C PHE A 220 -10.56 10.14 14.10
N ARG A 221 -9.49 10.93 14.19
CA ARG A 221 -8.13 10.44 14.48
C ARG A 221 -7.88 10.22 15.97
N GLY A 222 -8.57 10.96 16.83
CA GLY A 222 -8.52 10.82 18.27
C GLY A 222 -9.36 9.67 18.84
N ARG A 223 -9.86 8.72 18.03
CA ARG A 223 -10.61 7.56 18.54
C ARG A 223 -9.70 6.46 19.09
N GLY A 224 -10.08 5.91 20.24
CA GLY A 224 -9.36 4.82 20.92
C GLY A 224 -9.32 3.53 20.11
N THR A 225 -10.34 3.30 19.28
CA THR A 225 -10.42 2.16 18.36
C THR A 225 -10.04 2.59 16.95
N ASP A 226 -9.18 1.79 16.31
CA ASP A 226 -8.92 1.92 14.88
C ASP A 226 -10.19 1.60 14.07
N TYR A 227 -10.52 2.43 13.08
CA TYR A 227 -11.68 2.18 12.22
C TYR A 227 -11.49 0.91 11.36
N LEU A 228 -10.24 0.56 11.03
CA LEU A 228 -9.93 -0.63 10.25
C LEU A 228 -10.19 -1.92 11.05
N ALA A 229 -10.10 -1.87 12.37
CA ALA A 229 -10.23 -3.05 13.23
C ALA A 229 -11.59 -3.76 13.08
N GLY A 230 -12.66 -3.01 12.77
CA GLY A 230 -13.99 -3.58 12.53
C GLY A 230 -14.13 -4.31 11.19
N LEU A 231 -13.35 -3.91 10.18
CA LEU A 231 -13.43 -4.49 8.82
C LEU A 231 -12.37 -5.56 8.58
N ALA A 232 -11.24 -5.50 9.29
CA ALA A 232 -10.12 -6.42 9.12
C ALA A 232 -10.51 -7.92 9.18
N PRO A 233 -11.39 -8.39 10.10
CA PRO A 233 -11.82 -9.79 10.09
C PRO A 233 -12.55 -10.22 8.80
N VAL A 234 -13.32 -9.31 8.18
CA VAL A 234 -14.01 -9.55 6.91
C VAL A 234 -12.98 -9.66 5.78
N PHE A 235 -12.01 -8.73 5.74
CA PHE A 235 -10.94 -8.75 4.74
C PHE A 235 -10.07 -10.00 4.86
N ASP A 236 -9.62 -10.33 6.06
CA ASP A 236 -8.84 -11.53 6.34
C ASP A 236 -9.58 -12.79 5.88
N TRP A 237 -10.87 -12.93 6.22
CA TRP A 237 -11.67 -14.08 5.83
C TRP A 237 -11.88 -14.18 4.32
N CYS A 238 -12.09 -13.05 3.62
CA CYS A 238 -12.28 -13.06 2.18
C CYS A 238 -11.00 -13.43 1.44
N TYR A 239 -9.84 -12.94 1.90
CA TYR A 239 -8.59 -13.05 1.17
C TYR A 239 -7.77 -14.30 1.53
N CYS A 240 -7.70 -14.66 2.81
CA CYS A 240 -6.80 -15.70 3.28
C CYS A 240 -7.35 -17.10 3.01
N PRO A 241 -6.51 -18.07 2.61
CA PRO A 241 -6.94 -19.44 2.39
C PRO A 241 -7.18 -20.13 3.74
N ALA A 242 -8.42 -20.52 4.05
CA ALA A 242 -8.75 -21.20 5.30
C ALA A 242 -7.92 -22.50 5.48
N GLY A 243 -7.30 -22.67 6.64
CA GLY A 243 -6.37 -23.78 6.92
C GLY A 243 -4.98 -23.65 6.27
N GLY A 244 -4.75 -22.60 5.49
CA GLY A 244 -3.44 -22.31 4.90
C GLY A 244 -2.40 -21.87 5.94
N ASP A 245 -1.13 -21.88 5.54
CA ASP A 245 -0.04 -21.37 6.37
C ASP A 245 -0.16 -19.86 6.56
N ALA A 246 -0.32 -19.42 7.80
CA ALA A 246 -0.45 -18.01 8.13
C ALA A 246 0.89 -17.25 8.03
N ARG A 247 2.00 -17.98 7.93
CA ARG A 247 3.35 -17.43 7.76
C ARG A 247 3.90 -17.62 6.35
N ASP A 248 3.08 -18.07 5.40
CA ASP A 248 3.45 -18.09 3.97
C ASP A 248 3.93 -16.69 3.57
N PRO A 249 5.19 -16.51 3.15
CA PRO A 249 5.76 -15.19 2.90
C PRO A 249 5.17 -14.52 1.64
N GLY A 250 4.43 -15.23 0.80
CA GLY A 250 3.61 -14.64 -0.27
C GLY A 250 2.31 -14.01 0.24
N LEU A 251 1.80 -14.49 1.38
CA LEU A 251 0.60 -13.97 2.05
C LEU A 251 0.99 -12.95 3.14
N SER A 252 1.80 -13.39 4.10
CA SER A 252 2.32 -12.60 5.21
C SER A 252 3.73 -12.11 4.89
N VAL A 253 3.80 -10.99 4.17
CA VAL A 253 5.08 -10.42 3.73
C VAL A 253 6.03 -10.02 4.87
N GLY A 254 5.56 -10.02 6.12
CA GLY A 254 6.37 -9.91 7.33
C GLY A 254 7.43 -11.00 7.48
N PHE A 255 7.27 -12.16 6.83
CA PHE A 255 8.19 -13.31 6.88
C PHE A 255 9.12 -13.42 5.66
N VAL A 256 9.14 -12.43 4.77
CA VAL A 256 9.98 -12.46 3.56
C VAL A 256 11.45 -12.26 3.89
N GLU A 257 12.35 -12.95 3.22
CA GLU A 257 13.78 -12.75 3.48
C GLU A 257 14.37 -11.62 2.62
N ALA A 258 15.38 -10.93 3.15
CA ALA A 258 16.03 -9.81 2.47
C ALA A 258 16.66 -10.21 1.12
N GLY A 259 17.02 -11.49 0.97
CA GLY A 259 17.51 -12.05 -0.28
C GLY A 259 16.43 -12.27 -1.34
N GLU A 260 15.15 -12.17 -1.00
CA GLU A 260 14.03 -12.40 -1.92
C GLU A 260 13.48 -11.13 -2.54
N LEU A 261 13.71 -9.97 -1.91
CA LEU A 261 13.23 -8.68 -2.36
C LEU A 261 14.27 -7.93 -3.22
N PRO A 262 13.84 -6.93 -4.00
CA PRO A 262 14.73 -5.95 -4.60
C PRO A 262 15.65 -5.31 -3.55
N ARG A 263 16.83 -4.87 -3.99
CA ARG A 263 17.85 -4.31 -3.07
C ARG A 263 17.35 -3.09 -2.30
N LYS A 264 16.35 -2.36 -2.84
CA LYS A 264 15.84 -1.13 -2.25
C LYS A 264 14.40 -1.33 -1.77
N VAL A 265 14.16 -1.11 -0.48
CA VAL A 265 12.82 -1.26 0.13
C VAL A 265 12.54 -0.05 1.01
N PHE A 266 11.46 0.66 0.70
CA PHE A 266 10.95 1.76 1.50
C PHE A 266 9.59 1.40 2.07
N VAL A 267 9.45 1.34 3.39
CA VAL A 267 8.17 1.19 4.07
C VAL A 267 7.75 2.51 4.71
N VAL A 268 6.52 2.94 4.40
CA VAL A 268 5.88 4.09 5.04
C VAL A 268 4.78 3.57 5.96
N GLY A 269 4.61 4.09 7.17
CA GLY A 269 3.54 3.74 8.10
C GLY A 269 2.73 4.95 8.52
N CYS A 270 1.59 4.71 9.18
CA CYS A 270 0.76 5.75 9.82
C CYS A 270 0.84 5.57 11.34
N GLU A 271 1.07 6.63 12.12
CA GLU A 271 1.28 6.49 13.56
C GLU A 271 0.06 5.89 14.31
N LEU A 272 -1.16 6.23 13.87
CA LEU A 272 -2.41 5.86 14.53
C LEU A 272 -3.09 4.66 13.86
N ASP A 273 -2.32 3.80 13.21
CA ASP A 273 -2.77 2.65 12.43
C ASP A 273 -2.36 1.32 13.09
N MET A 274 -3.29 0.39 13.18
CA MET A 274 -3.05 -0.98 13.64
C MET A 274 -1.96 -1.72 12.84
N LEU A 275 -1.70 -1.35 11.59
CA LEU A 275 -0.68 -1.96 10.73
C LEU A 275 0.72 -1.33 10.88
N ALA A 276 0.84 -0.21 11.60
CA ALA A 276 2.10 0.54 11.69
C ALA A 276 3.26 -0.32 12.21
N HIS A 277 2.99 -1.09 13.26
CA HIS A 277 3.98 -1.87 13.95
C HIS A 277 4.47 -3.07 13.11
N GLU A 278 3.61 -3.69 12.30
CA GLU A 278 4.04 -4.80 11.44
C GLU A 278 4.88 -4.33 10.24
N GLY A 279 4.56 -3.17 9.65
CA GLY A 279 5.40 -2.54 8.63
C GLY A 279 6.78 -2.15 9.18
N TRP A 280 6.82 -1.59 10.39
CA TRP A 280 8.07 -1.27 11.08
C TRP A 280 8.91 -2.51 11.37
N ARG A 281 8.28 -3.59 11.88
CA ARG A 281 8.96 -4.87 12.14
C ARG A 281 9.54 -5.47 10.87
N LEU A 282 8.78 -5.47 9.78
CA LEU A 282 9.25 -5.94 8.47
C LEU A 282 10.53 -5.21 8.05
N VAL A 283 10.50 -3.88 7.93
CA VAL A 283 11.65 -3.15 7.38
C VAL A 283 12.85 -3.16 8.34
N SER A 284 12.60 -3.14 9.65
CA SER A 284 13.67 -3.26 10.66
C SER A 284 14.39 -4.59 10.56
N ARG A 285 13.64 -5.70 10.44
CA ARG A 285 14.21 -7.05 10.26
C ARG A 285 15.03 -7.12 8.97
N LEU A 286 14.50 -6.64 7.85
CA LEU A 286 15.22 -6.61 6.58
C LEU A 286 16.52 -5.79 6.67
N ALA A 287 16.49 -4.70 7.44
CA ALA A 287 17.66 -3.86 7.69
C ALA A 287 18.63 -4.44 8.72
N GLY A 288 18.34 -5.55 9.39
CA GLY A 288 19.13 -6.07 10.49
C GLY A 288 19.12 -5.17 11.74
N ARG A 289 18.05 -4.39 11.92
CA ARG A 289 17.83 -3.53 13.10
C ARG A 289 16.98 -4.26 14.13
N GLU A 290 17.34 -4.08 15.39
CA GLU A 290 16.53 -4.54 16.53
C GLU A 290 15.23 -3.71 16.63
N VAL A 291 14.11 -4.39 16.83
CA VAL A 291 12.80 -3.77 17.05
C VAL A 291 12.63 -3.60 18.56
N ARG A 292 12.82 -2.38 19.08
CA ARG A 292 12.69 -2.08 20.51
C ARG A 292 11.37 -1.40 20.85
N GLY A 293 10.55 -2.05 21.68
CA GLY A 293 9.29 -1.52 22.19
C GLY A 293 8.05 -1.94 21.39
N ASP A 294 6.89 -1.85 22.04
CA ASP A 294 5.64 -2.40 21.52
C ASP A 294 4.76 -1.38 20.79
N VAL A 295 4.95 -0.08 21.05
CA VAL A 295 4.12 1.01 20.48
C VAL A 295 4.98 1.98 19.67
N MET A 296 4.53 2.24 18.44
CA MET A 296 5.16 3.18 17.51
C MET A 296 4.86 4.66 17.79
N GLY A 297 5.75 5.52 17.29
CA GLY A 297 5.65 6.96 17.44
C GLY A 297 5.81 7.46 18.88
N ARG A 298 5.21 8.61 19.19
CA ARG A 298 5.32 9.29 20.49
C ARG A 298 3.94 9.57 21.08
N ARG A 299 3.88 9.99 22.35
CA ARG A 299 2.58 10.32 22.98
C ARG A 299 2.07 11.67 22.47
N GLU A 300 2.98 12.61 22.32
CA GLU A 300 2.73 13.98 21.92
C GLU A 300 2.29 14.07 20.46
N THR A 301 1.31 14.93 20.17
CA THR A 301 0.96 15.29 18.80
C THR A 301 2.11 16.01 18.11
N ALA A 302 2.24 15.82 16.81
CA ALA A 302 3.03 16.66 15.94
C ALA A 302 2.20 17.88 15.50
N GLY A 303 2.89 18.91 15.04
CA GLY A 303 2.27 20.07 14.42
C GLY A 303 1.56 19.70 13.12
N LYS A 304 0.62 20.55 12.71
CA LYS A 304 -0.10 20.40 11.44
C LYS A 304 0.89 20.36 10.26
N GLY A 305 0.80 19.31 9.46
CA GLY A 305 1.66 19.05 8.31
C GLY A 305 3.09 18.66 8.69
N GLU A 306 3.43 18.52 9.98
CA GLU A 306 4.77 18.14 10.43
C GLU A 306 5.08 16.70 10.02
N LEU A 307 6.30 16.48 9.55
CA LEU A 307 6.92 15.16 9.50
C LEU A 307 8.07 15.17 10.49
N VAL A 308 8.24 14.09 11.24
CA VAL A 308 9.35 13.94 12.19
C VAL A 308 10.42 13.10 11.51
N LEU A 309 11.56 13.72 11.16
CA LEU A 309 12.63 13.08 10.37
C LEU A 309 13.91 12.83 11.17
N ASP A 310 14.03 13.47 12.33
CA ASP A 310 15.17 13.48 13.24
C ASP A 310 15.02 12.52 14.44
N ASP A 311 13.93 11.75 14.48
CA ASP A 311 13.64 10.75 15.51
C ASP A 311 13.58 9.35 14.89
N GLU A 312 14.39 8.41 15.39
CA GLU A 312 14.46 7.04 14.87
C GLU A 312 13.14 6.25 15.02
N ARG A 313 12.21 6.68 15.87
CA ARG A 313 10.86 6.09 15.91
C ARG A 313 10.08 6.39 14.63
N PHE A 314 10.37 7.53 14.01
CA PHE A 314 9.66 8.04 12.85
C PHE A 314 10.41 7.88 11.54
N SER A 315 11.74 8.02 11.52
CA SER A 315 12.47 8.03 10.26
C SER A 315 13.88 7.50 10.45
N TRP A 316 14.30 6.62 9.54
CA TRP A 316 15.69 6.18 9.42
C TRP A 316 15.91 5.53 8.06
N GLU A 317 17.18 5.42 7.68
CA GLU A 317 17.60 4.61 6.54
C GLU A 317 18.88 3.83 6.84
N VAL A 318 19.04 2.68 6.18
CA VAL A 318 20.22 1.83 6.24
C VAL A 318 20.67 1.57 4.81
N ARG A 319 21.88 2.02 4.46
CA ARG A 319 22.56 1.71 3.20
C ARG A 319 23.68 0.71 3.47
N ARG A 320 23.76 -0.32 2.64
CA ARG A 320 24.79 -1.39 2.72
C ARG A 320 25.71 -1.30 1.51
N GLU A 321 26.94 -1.79 1.67
CA GLU A 321 27.96 -1.80 0.61
C GLU A 321 27.54 -2.62 -0.61
N ASP A 322 26.70 -3.65 -0.43
CA ASP A 322 26.14 -4.47 -1.52
C ASP A 322 25.01 -3.77 -2.31
N GLY A 323 24.77 -2.50 -2.05
CA GLY A 323 23.75 -1.68 -2.69
C GLY A 323 22.34 -1.86 -2.13
N ARG A 324 22.16 -2.61 -1.03
CA ARG A 324 20.88 -2.65 -0.31
C ARG A 324 20.59 -1.33 0.38
N TRP A 325 19.34 -0.89 0.29
CA TRP A 325 18.87 0.34 0.91
C TRP A 325 17.48 0.14 1.52
N TYR A 326 17.41 0.19 2.83
CA TYR A 326 16.17 0.09 3.60
C TYR A 326 15.81 1.45 4.16
N ARG A 327 14.54 1.85 4.05
CA ARG A 327 14.06 3.12 4.58
C ARG A 327 12.73 2.94 5.31
N TRP A 328 12.60 3.61 6.44
CA TRP A 328 11.39 3.69 7.23
C TRP A 328 10.93 5.14 7.33
N LEU A 329 9.62 5.36 7.22
CA LEU A 329 8.96 6.63 7.52
C LEU A 329 7.62 6.37 8.19
N LEU A 330 7.45 6.74 9.45
CA LEU A 330 6.16 6.81 10.13
C LEU A 330 5.62 8.22 9.98
N VAL A 331 4.45 8.37 9.39
CA VAL A 331 3.78 9.66 9.27
C VAL A 331 3.05 9.95 10.59
N PRO A 332 3.38 11.06 11.29
CA PRO A 332 2.82 11.34 12.61
C PRO A 332 1.33 11.71 12.52
N ASP A 333 0.55 11.37 13.55
CA ASP A 333 -0.87 11.73 13.72
C ASP A 333 -1.78 11.37 12.53
N THR A 334 -1.39 10.39 11.71
CA THR A 334 -2.20 9.91 10.60
C THR A 334 -2.80 8.55 10.92
N VAL A 335 -4.00 8.34 10.38
CA VAL A 335 -4.72 7.07 10.40
C VAL A 335 -4.42 6.29 9.12
N HIS A 336 -4.82 5.03 9.09
CA HIS A 336 -4.78 4.23 7.85
C HIS A 336 -5.47 4.98 6.70
N GLY A 337 -4.89 4.95 5.50
CA GLY A 337 -5.49 5.59 4.33
C GLY A 337 -5.50 7.12 4.34
N PHE A 338 -4.64 7.79 5.12
CA PHE A 338 -4.66 9.26 5.22
C PHE A 338 -4.45 9.99 3.89
N ASP A 339 -3.77 9.37 2.94
CA ASP A 339 -3.49 9.90 1.60
C ASP A 339 -4.49 9.43 0.53
N GLN A 340 -5.60 8.83 0.97
CA GLN A 340 -6.76 8.50 0.15
C GLN A 340 -7.89 9.53 0.39
N ASP A 341 -9.08 9.30 -0.19
CA ASP A 341 -10.25 10.15 0.03
C ASP A 341 -10.84 9.97 1.44
N LEU A 342 -10.18 10.58 2.44
CA LEU A 342 -10.65 10.65 3.82
C LEU A 342 -12.00 11.39 3.96
N GLY A 343 -12.40 12.19 2.97
CA GLY A 343 -13.65 12.95 3.00
C GLY A 343 -14.90 12.06 3.06
N ALA A 344 -14.78 10.82 2.57
CA ALA A 344 -15.81 9.80 2.70
C ALA A 344 -15.95 9.25 4.14
N LEU A 345 -14.93 9.41 4.98
CA LEU A 345 -14.88 8.89 6.35
C LEU A 345 -15.06 9.97 7.41
N THR A 346 -14.68 11.21 7.11
CA THR A 346 -14.78 12.33 8.05
C THR A 346 -14.95 13.68 7.33
N GLY A 347 -15.81 14.53 7.90
CA GLY A 347 -15.96 15.93 7.50
C GLY A 347 -15.08 16.90 8.28
N ASP A 348 -14.21 16.42 9.16
CA ASP A 348 -13.30 17.27 9.92
C ASP A 348 -12.29 17.94 8.99
N ARG A 349 -12.27 19.28 8.97
CA ARG A 349 -11.42 20.06 8.07
C ARG A 349 -9.96 20.02 8.48
N GLU A 350 -9.67 19.92 9.78
CA GLU A 350 -8.30 19.92 10.28
C GLU A 350 -7.60 18.60 9.96
N THR A 351 -8.18 17.47 10.40
CA THR A 351 -8.56 16.39 9.50
C THR A 351 -7.85 16.29 8.14
N LEU A 352 -8.66 16.67 7.16
CA LEU A 352 -8.38 16.57 5.73
C LEU A 352 -7.20 17.45 5.31
N GLU A 353 -7.04 18.63 5.89
CA GLU A 353 -5.96 19.53 5.50
C GLU A 353 -4.59 19.04 5.98
N ASP A 354 -4.49 18.54 7.21
CA ASP A 354 -3.25 17.91 7.69
C ASP A 354 -2.87 16.69 6.83
N ALA A 355 -3.86 15.85 6.51
CA ALA A 355 -3.67 14.68 5.67
C ALA A 355 -3.21 15.05 4.25
N ARG A 356 -3.78 16.10 3.64
CA ARG A 356 -3.36 16.63 2.33
C ARG A 356 -1.90 17.09 2.34
N ILE A 357 -1.50 17.90 3.33
CA ILE A 357 -0.13 18.39 3.44
C ILE A 357 0.85 17.23 3.63
N LYS A 358 0.54 16.28 4.52
CA LYS A 358 1.37 15.10 4.77
C LYS A 358 1.45 14.17 3.56
N THR A 359 0.39 14.07 2.76
CA THR A 359 0.36 13.32 1.50
C THR A 359 1.36 13.89 0.50
N GLU A 360 1.35 15.21 0.29
CA GLU A 360 2.27 15.88 -0.62
C GLU A 360 3.73 15.74 -0.16
N LYS A 361 4.01 15.94 1.14
CA LYS A 361 5.36 15.77 1.69
C LYS A 361 5.85 14.33 1.58
N THR A 362 5.00 13.35 1.90
CA THR A 362 5.35 11.93 1.81
C THR A 362 5.61 11.51 0.36
N ARG A 363 4.79 11.98 -0.61
CA ARG A 363 5.02 11.75 -2.04
C ARG A 363 6.38 12.28 -2.49
N ARG A 364 6.75 13.50 -2.06
CA ARG A 364 8.05 14.10 -2.40
C ARG A 364 9.23 13.28 -1.86
N ILE A 365 9.15 12.83 -0.61
CA ILE A 365 10.16 11.96 0.00
C ILE A 365 10.29 10.63 -0.76
N ILE A 366 9.16 10.00 -1.10
CA ILE A 366 9.15 8.78 -1.92
C ILE A 366 9.80 9.03 -3.29
N GLY A 367 9.44 10.13 -3.95
CA GLY A 367 9.97 10.49 -5.25
C GLY A 367 11.48 10.76 -5.23
N GLU A 368 11.97 11.50 -4.24
CA GLU A 368 13.41 11.74 -4.04
C GLU A 368 14.16 10.44 -3.77
N TRP A 369 13.61 9.54 -2.94
CA TRP A 369 14.18 8.23 -2.67
C TRP A 369 14.26 7.37 -3.94
N LEU A 370 13.19 7.35 -4.75
CA LEU A 370 13.19 6.66 -6.05
C LEU A 370 14.24 7.25 -7.00
N ARG A 371 14.36 8.59 -7.05
CA ARG A 371 15.36 9.31 -7.85
C ARG A 371 16.79 8.95 -7.48
N GLN A 372 17.11 8.93 -6.19
CA GLN A 372 18.43 8.54 -5.70
C GLN A 372 18.69 7.04 -5.84
N GLY A 373 17.63 6.23 -5.88
CA GLY A 373 17.73 4.78 -5.81
C GLY A 373 17.74 4.07 -7.16
N VAL A 374 16.68 4.25 -7.94
CA VAL A 374 16.37 3.41 -9.12
C VAL A 374 16.00 4.23 -10.35
N PHE A 375 15.55 5.47 -10.20
CA PHE A 375 15.21 6.34 -11.34
C PHE A 375 16.40 7.17 -11.84
N GLY A 376 17.39 7.41 -10.98
CA GLY A 376 18.64 8.07 -11.32
C GLY A 376 19.41 7.28 -12.39
N LYS A 377 20.22 8.00 -13.17
CA LYS A 377 21.15 7.43 -14.14
C LYS A 377 22.49 7.14 -13.51
#